data_AF-A0A0A0FI49-F1
#
_entry.id   AF-A0A0A0FI49-F1
#
_cell.length_a   1.000
_cell.length_b   1.000
_cell.length_c   1.000
_cell.angle_alpha   90.00
_cell.angle_beta   90.00
_cell.angle_gamma   90.00
#
_symmetry.space_group_name_H-M   'P 1'
#
loop_
_entity.id
_entity.type
_entity.pdbx_description
1 polymer ?
#
loop_
_entity_poly.entity_id
_entity_poly.type
_entity_poly.pdbx_seq_one_letter_code
_entity_poly.pdbx_strand_id
1 'polypeptide(L)'
;MKTNKKDTKWYIFYRENSGEEILLEMSSFKECLSASKELMTPSNYMICIERNGERIKRWDREIIAGSNKWINCPPDNFEILGELITINRIIKK
;
A
#
# COMPACT_ATOMS: atom_id res chain seq x y z
N MET A 1 -25.65 17.38 24.10
CA MET A 1 -24.61 16.37 23.82
C MET A 1 -23.53 17.04 22.99
N LYS A 2 -22.30 17.15 23.52
CA LYS A 2 -21.16 17.67 22.75
C LYS A 2 -20.77 16.58 21.75
N THR A 3 -21.00 16.83 20.46
CA THR A 3 -20.44 16.01 19.38
C THR A 3 -18.92 16.13 19.48
N ASN A 4 -18.27 15.12 20.05
CA ASN A 4 -16.83 14.92 19.87
C ASN A 4 -16.60 14.77 18.36
N LYS A 5 -16.19 15.84 17.68
CA LYS A 5 -15.50 15.72 16.40
C LYS A 5 -14.27 14.88 16.70
N LYS A 6 -14.33 13.57 16.43
CA LYS A 6 -13.11 12.77 16.31
C LYS A 6 -12.34 13.41 15.16
N ASP A 7 -11.20 14.03 15.46
CA ASP A 7 -10.26 14.44 14.43
C ASP A 7 -9.96 13.19 13.60
N THR A 8 -10.27 13.27 12.31
CA THR A 8 -10.11 12.12 11.42
C THR A 8 -8.63 11.97 11.15
N LYS A 9 -8.08 10.85 11.62
CA LYS A 9 -6.69 10.49 11.38
C LYS A 9 -6.58 9.72 10.08
N TRP A 10 -5.59 10.09 9.28
CA TRP A 10 -5.31 9.47 7.99
C TRP A 10 -3.90 8.93 8.01
N TYR A 11 -3.73 7.70 7.53
CA TYR A 11 -2.42 7.07 7.42
C TYR A 11 -2.24 6.46 6.04
N ILE A 12 -1.01 6.50 5.55
CA ILE A 12 -0.53 5.56 4.53
C ILE A 12 0.30 4.51 5.23
N PHE A 13 0.05 3.27 4.85
CA PHE A 13 0.80 2.11 5.23
C PHE A 13 1.38 1.52 3.96
N TYR A 14 2.67 1.21 3.90
CA TYR A 14 3.23 0.51 2.75
C TYR A 14 4.33 -0.47 3.16
N ARG A 15 4.61 -1.41 2.25
CA ARG A 15 5.70 -2.38 2.41
C ARG A 15 6.69 -2.32 1.28
N GLU A 16 7.95 -2.32 1.66
CA GLU A 16 9.09 -2.43 0.76
C GLU A 16 9.37 -3.90 0.40
N ASN A 17 10.10 -4.15 -0.69
CA ASN A 17 10.46 -5.51 -1.11
C ASN A 17 11.23 -6.30 -0.03
N SER A 18 11.92 -5.64 0.90
CA SER A 18 12.56 -6.25 2.07
C SER A 18 11.56 -6.86 3.07
N GLY A 19 10.28 -6.49 2.96
CA GLY A 19 9.26 -6.79 3.95
C GLY A 19 9.14 -5.76 5.06
N GLU A 20 9.97 -4.71 5.05
CA GLU A 20 9.86 -3.60 5.99
C GLU A 20 8.51 -2.89 5.81
N GLU A 21 7.92 -2.52 6.94
CA GLU A 21 6.60 -1.92 7.03
C GLU A 21 6.74 -0.48 7.52
N ILE A 22 6.17 0.45 6.76
CA ILE A 22 6.31 1.88 7.02
C ILE A 22 4.91 2.50 7.12
N LEU A 23 4.71 3.27 8.19
CA LEU A 23 3.47 3.98 8.48
C LEU A 23 3.74 5.48 8.49
N LEU A 24 2.99 6.23 7.67
CA LEU A 24 3.09 7.67 7.55
C LEU A 24 1.75 8.32 7.91
N GLU A 25 1.75 9.24 8.87
CA GLU A 25 0.58 10.07 9.19
C GLU A 25 0.40 11.16 8.14
N MET A 26 -0.85 11.36 7.72
CA MET A 26 -1.24 12.31 6.69
C MET A 26 -2.31 13.27 7.23
N SER A 27 -2.36 14.48 6.67
CA SER A 27 -3.33 15.50 7.05
C SER A 27 -4.73 15.24 6.46
N SER A 28 -4.81 14.52 5.33
CA SER A 28 -6.08 14.31 4.62
C SER A 28 -6.06 13.11 3.68
N PHE A 29 -7.25 12.66 3.27
CA PHE A 29 -7.41 11.62 2.25
C PHE A 29 -6.79 12.00 0.90
N LYS A 30 -6.87 13.28 0.51
CA LYS A 30 -6.30 13.75 -0.77
C LYS A 30 -4.78 13.62 -0.77
N GLU A 31 -4.16 13.97 0.36
CA GLU A 31 -2.73 13.77 0.56
C GLU A 31 -2.36 12.28 0.54
N CYS A 32 -3.14 11.42 1.21
CA CYS A 32 -2.97 9.98 1.12
C CYS A 32 -2.96 9.48 -0.33
N LEU A 33 -3.89 9.97 -1.17
CA LEU A 33 -3.97 9.57 -2.58
C LEU A 33 -2.75 10.06 -3.39
N SER A 34 -2.26 11.27 -3.14
CA SER A 34 -1.07 11.79 -3.82
C SER A 34 0.18 11.00 -3.42
N ALA A 35 0.45 10.87 -2.12
CA ALA A 35 1.62 10.15 -1.62
C ALA A 35 1.56 8.65 -1.96
N SER A 36 0.39 8.02 -1.97
CA SER A 36 0.25 6.63 -2.45
C SER A 36 0.73 6.46 -3.89
N LYS A 37 0.44 7.42 -4.78
CA LYS A 37 0.92 7.35 -6.18
C LYS A 37 2.43 7.51 -6.28
N GLU A 38 3.03 8.36 -5.45
CA GLU A 38 4.49 8.54 -5.40
C GLU A 38 5.18 7.28 -4.86
N LEU A 39 4.53 6.55 -3.95
CA LEU A 39 5.02 5.29 -3.40
C LEU A 39 4.84 4.08 -4.33
N MET A 40 4.11 4.20 -5.45
CA MET A 40 3.89 3.13 -6.44
C MET A 40 5.13 2.86 -7.31
N THR A 41 6.23 2.50 -6.64
CA THR A 41 7.54 2.24 -7.23
C THR A 41 7.89 0.75 -7.21
N PRO A 42 8.85 0.31 -8.04
CA PRO A 42 9.33 -1.07 -8.01
C PRO A 42 9.93 -1.52 -6.67
N SER A 43 10.29 -0.58 -5.78
CA SER A 43 10.84 -0.88 -4.46
C SER A 43 9.80 -1.31 -3.44
N ASN A 44 8.52 -1.04 -3.71
CA ASN A 44 7.39 -1.32 -2.81
C ASN A 44 6.47 -2.36 -3.43
N TYR A 45 5.78 -3.15 -2.62
CA TYR A 45 4.86 -4.17 -3.14
C TYR A 45 3.43 -4.09 -2.62
N MET A 46 3.20 -3.31 -1.57
CA MET A 46 1.85 -3.07 -1.07
C MET A 46 1.75 -1.65 -0.51
N ILE A 47 0.63 -0.99 -0.79
CA ILE A 47 0.29 0.35 -0.28
C ILE A 47 -1.17 0.32 0.16
N CYS A 48 -1.45 0.82 1.34
CA CYS A 48 -2.77 0.89 1.94
C CYS A 48 -3.03 2.28 2.51
N ILE A 49 -4.28 2.73 2.40
CA ILE A 49 -4.75 3.95 3.07
C ILE A 49 -5.67 3.53 4.20
N GLU A 50 -5.42 4.10 5.38
CA GLU A 50 -6.18 3.88 6.58
C GLU A 50 -6.83 5.18 7.05
N ARG A 51 -8.05 5.08 7.57
CA ARG A 51 -8.81 6.15 8.19
C ARG A 51 -9.25 5.71 9.59
N ASN A 52 -8.74 6.37 10.63
CA ASN A 52 -9.09 6.07 12.03
C ASN A 52 -8.94 4.59 12.42
N GLY A 53 -7.92 3.87 11.94
CA GLY A 53 -7.77 2.43 12.20
C GLY A 53 -8.45 1.51 11.18
N GLU A 54 -9.22 2.05 10.23
CA GLU A 54 -9.94 1.28 9.22
C GLU A 54 -9.27 1.42 7.85
N ARG A 55 -8.89 0.29 7.24
CA ARG A 55 -8.31 0.27 5.89
C ARG A 55 -9.40 0.50 4.85
N ILE A 56 -9.21 1.48 3.98
CA ILE A 56 -10.24 1.88 3.00
C ILE A 56 -9.81 1.66 1.54
N LYS A 57 -8.51 1.58 1.26
CA LYS A 57 -7.95 1.32 -0.07
C LYS A 57 -6.66 0.55 0.06
N ARG A 58 -6.42 -0.41 -0.84
CA ARG A 58 -5.17 -1.12 -0.95
C ARG A 58 -4.78 -1.30 -2.42
N TRP A 59 -3.49 -1.25 -2.68
CA TRP A 59 -2.90 -1.62 -3.96
C TRP A 59 -1.74 -2.55 -3.74
N ASP A 60 -1.68 -3.58 -4.57
CA ASP A 60 -0.60 -4.56 -4.55
C ASP A 60 0.13 -4.48 -5.89
N ARG A 61 1.47 -4.58 -5.88
CA ARG A 61 2.29 -4.62 -7.09
C ARG A 61 2.34 -6.06 -7.62
N GLU A 62 2.31 -6.20 -8.93
CA GLU A 62 2.56 -7.47 -9.61
C GLU A 62 3.98 -7.97 -9.32
N ILE A 63 4.11 -9.25 -8.93
CA ILE A 63 5.34 -9.85 -8.39
C ILE A 63 6.24 -10.44 -9.50
N ILE A 64 6.00 -10.01 -10.74
CA ILE A 64 6.82 -10.39 -11.89
C ILE A 64 8.08 -9.53 -11.89
N ALA A 65 9.24 -10.16 -12.07
CA ALA A 65 10.51 -9.46 -12.18
C ALA A 65 10.47 -8.34 -13.23
N GLY A 66 10.85 -7.12 -12.84
CA GLY A 66 10.84 -5.95 -13.71
C GLY A 66 9.47 -5.33 -13.98
N SER A 67 8.37 -5.84 -13.38
CA SER A 67 7.04 -5.22 -13.49
C SER A 67 6.84 -4.13 -12.43
N ASN A 68 6.23 -3.01 -12.84
CA ASN A 68 5.70 -1.98 -11.93
C ASN A 68 4.20 -1.77 -12.13
N LYS A 69 3.48 -2.86 -12.39
CA LYS A 69 2.01 -2.80 -12.49
C LYS A 69 1.40 -2.92 -11.11
N TRP A 70 0.50 -2.00 -10.81
CA TRP A 70 -0.23 -1.95 -9.54
C TRP A 70 -1.69 -2.30 -9.79
N ILE A 71 -2.25 -3.15 -8.95
CA ILE A 71 -3.65 -3.54 -8.99
C ILE A 71 -4.35 -3.04 -7.74
N ASN A 72 -5.60 -2.62 -7.88
CA ASN A 72 -6.44 -2.28 -6.72
C ASN A 72 -6.93 -3.59 -6.11
N CYS A 73 -6.65 -3.76 -4.81
CA CYS A 73 -7.03 -4.93 -4.05
C CYS A 73 -8.03 -4.54 -2.96
N PRO A 74 -9.04 -5.39 -2.67
CA PRO A 74 -9.83 -5.23 -1.48
C PRO A 74 -8.92 -5.24 -0.23
N PRO A 75 -9.08 -4.30 0.71
CA PRO A 75 -8.22 -4.23 1.90
C PRO A 75 -8.21 -5.51 2.75
N ASP A 76 -9.31 -6.26 2.73
CA ASP A 76 -9.48 -7.49 3.52
C ASP A 76 -8.99 -8.75 2.80
N ASN A 77 -8.45 -8.61 1.58
CA ASN A 77 -7.94 -9.75 0.83
C ASN A 77 -6.59 -10.23 1.37
N PHE A 78 -6.12 -11.40 0.94
CA PHE A 78 -4.82 -11.92 1.34
C PHE A 78 -3.68 -10.92 1.07
N GLU A 79 -2.73 -10.87 2.00
CA GLU A 79 -1.55 -10.01 1.95
C GLU A 79 -0.29 -10.85 2.02
N ILE A 80 0.74 -10.41 1.30
CA ILE A 80 2.08 -10.96 1.48
C ILE A 80 2.70 -10.25 2.67
N LEU A 81 3.18 -11.06 3.62
CA LEU A 81 3.89 -10.59 4.80
C LEU A 81 5.38 -10.91 4.63
N GLY A 82 6.24 -9.96 4.97
CA GLY A 82 7.70 -10.14 4.88
C GLY A 82 8.26 -9.88 3.49
N GLU A 83 9.45 -10.43 3.22
CA GLU A 83 10.22 -10.20 2.01
C GLU A 83 9.48 -10.68 0.75
N LEU A 84 9.54 -9.89 -0.33
CA LEU A 84 8.88 -10.21 -1.58
C LEU A 84 9.66 -11.23 -2.42
N ILE A 85 9.11 -12.43 -2.56
CA ILE A 85 9.65 -13.46 -3.47
C ILE A 85 9.30 -13.09 -4.92
N THR A 86 10.30 -12.70 -5.72
CA THR A 86 10.09 -12.31 -7.12
C THR A 86 10.13 -13.51 -8.07
N ILE A 87 9.17 -13.59 -9.00
CA ILE A 87 9.12 -14.64 -10.02
C ILE A 87 9.80 -14.19 -11.31
N ASN A 88 10.83 -14.92 -11.72
CA ASN A 88 11.51 -14.72 -13.01
C ASN A 88 10.87 -15.56 -14.11
N ARG A 89 10.27 -14.91 -15.12
CA ARG A 89 9.75 -15.63 -16.29
C ARG A 89 10.86 -15.86 -17.30
N ILE A 90 11.31 -17.11 -17.44
CA ILE A 90 12.27 -17.51 -18.48
C ILE A 90 11.49 -17.88 -19.74
N ILE A 91 11.67 -17.12 -20.82
CA ILE A 91 11.17 -17.48 -22.14
C ILE A 91 12.29 -18.24 -22.85
N LYS A 92 12.14 -19.56 -23.01
CA LYS A 92 13.06 -20.34 -23.86
C LYS A 92 12.84 -19.93 -25.33
N LYS A 93 13.92 -19.50 -25.99
CA LYS A 93 13.97 -19.28 -27.44
C LYS A 93 14.06 -20.61 -28.19
#